data_AF-A0A6A7MUF8-F1
#
_entry.id   AF-A0A6A7MUF8-F1
#
_cell.length_a   1.000
_cell.length_b   1.000
_cell.length_c   1.000
_cell.angle_alpha   90.00
_cell.angle_beta   90.00
_cell.angle_gamma   90.00
#
_symmetry.space_group_name_H-M   'P 1'
#
loop_
_entity.id
_entity.type
_entity.pdbx_description
1 polymer ?
#
loop_
_entity_poly.entity_id
_entity_poly.type
_entity_poly.pdbx_seq_one_letter_code
_entity_poly.pdbx_strand_id
1 'polypeptide(L)'
;MKRAIPTIVLLSALAANAATQIDSAGELSKPNACTASNKAALRAQLSKSPAADEVWRLTELLLCGARTPANSAYLRSHMPAKITVSNSDTGSEDQTSTVKVDAQLIDTLLGAGEARDAELRDEGNDIVLQYWPNEACVNGRTLRYTKGKWRIVAISDACD
;
A
#
# COMPACT_ATOMS: atom_id res chain seq x y z
N MET A 1 -52.10 26.77 -50.98
CA MET A 1 -51.13 25.65 -50.90
C MET A 1 -50.73 25.46 -49.44
N LYS A 2 -50.88 24.24 -48.91
CA LYS A 2 -50.52 23.82 -47.55
C LYS A 2 -49.01 23.59 -47.42
N ARG A 3 -48.46 23.83 -46.21
CA ARG A 3 -47.35 23.12 -45.51
C ARG A 3 -46.57 24.12 -44.65
N ALA A 4 -45.99 23.82 -43.49
CA ALA A 4 -46.22 22.89 -42.38
C ALA A 4 -45.19 23.34 -41.32
N ILE A 5 -45.57 23.36 -40.05
CA ILE A 5 -44.74 23.75 -38.91
C ILE A 5 -43.78 22.60 -38.54
N PRO A 6 -42.50 22.81 -38.24
CA PRO A 6 -41.70 21.81 -37.56
C PRO A 6 -41.75 22.02 -36.03
N THR A 7 -42.33 21.02 -35.37
CA THR A 7 -42.30 20.78 -33.93
C THR A 7 -40.88 20.39 -33.50
N ILE A 8 -40.29 21.11 -32.54
CA ILE A 8 -39.05 20.70 -31.87
C ILE A 8 -39.45 19.85 -30.66
N VAL A 9 -39.10 18.56 -30.71
CA VAL A 9 -39.17 17.63 -29.58
C VAL A 9 -37.83 17.71 -28.85
N LEU A 10 -37.83 18.19 -27.61
CA LEU A 10 -36.65 18.14 -26.75
C LEU A 10 -36.72 16.88 -25.87
N LEU A 11 -35.74 15.99 -26.05
CA LEU A 11 -35.55 14.74 -25.32
C LEU A 11 -35.35 14.99 -23.82
N SER A 12 -36.11 14.27 -23.00
CA SER A 12 -35.88 14.16 -21.55
C SER A 12 -34.64 13.32 -21.27
N ALA A 13 -33.64 13.89 -20.59
CA ALA A 13 -32.52 13.14 -20.06
C ALA A 13 -32.98 12.36 -18.80
N LEU A 14 -33.11 11.05 -18.90
CA LEU A 14 -33.19 10.19 -17.71
C LEU A 14 -31.79 10.07 -17.12
N ALA A 15 -31.56 10.71 -15.97
CA ALA A 15 -30.41 10.41 -15.13
C ALA A 15 -30.58 8.99 -14.58
N ALA A 16 -29.76 8.07 -15.06
CA ALA A 16 -29.61 6.75 -14.46
C ALA A 16 -28.86 6.92 -13.12
N ASN A 17 -29.60 7.04 -12.02
CA ASN A 17 -29.03 6.82 -10.70
C ASN A 17 -28.73 5.34 -10.57
N ALA A 18 -27.47 4.98 -10.82
CA ALA A 18 -26.95 3.65 -10.51
C ALA A 18 -27.09 3.41 -9.00
N ALA A 19 -27.76 2.31 -8.67
CA ALA A 19 -28.06 1.88 -7.31
C ALA A 19 -26.79 1.76 -6.46
N THR A 20 -26.76 2.45 -5.33
CA THR A 20 -25.87 2.11 -4.22
C THR A 20 -26.50 0.93 -3.50
N GLN A 21 -26.05 -0.29 -3.81
CA GLN A 21 -26.29 -1.43 -2.94
C GLN A 21 -25.46 -1.21 -1.67
N ILE A 22 -26.13 -0.78 -0.61
CA ILE A 22 -25.58 -0.79 0.75
C ILE A 22 -25.74 -2.22 1.23
N ASP A 23 -24.69 -3.02 1.01
CA ASP A 23 -24.62 -4.35 1.61
C ASP A 23 -24.39 -4.18 3.12
N SER A 24 -25.27 -4.80 3.91
CA SER A 24 -25.33 -4.63 5.36
C SER A 24 -24.65 -5.81 6.05
N ALA A 25 -23.68 -5.48 6.90
CA ALA A 25 -23.26 -6.22 8.08
C ALA A 25 -22.88 -7.71 7.90
N GLY A 26 -21.62 -7.92 7.54
CA GLY A 26 -20.81 -9.06 7.97
C GLY A 26 -19.36 -8.60 7.93
N GLU A 27 -18.76 -8.38 9.10
CA GLU A 27 -17.33 -8.08 9.32
C GLU A 27 -16.67 -7.24 8.21
N LEU A 28 -16.62 -5.91 8.37
CA LEU A 28 -15.99 -5.01 7.40
C LEU A 28 -14.57 -5.49 7.11
N SER A 29 -14.41 -6.25 6.02
CA SER A 29 -13.11 -6.76 5.61
C SER A 29 -12.23 -5.53 5.40
N LYS A 30 -11.14 -5.43 6.17
CA LYS A 30 -10.15 -4.35 6.08
C LYS A 30 -9.86 -4.03 4.60
N PRO A 31 -9.87 -2.76 4.16
CA PRO A 31 -9.83 -2.42 2.74
C PRO A 31 -8.53 -2.90 2.09
N ASN A 32 -8.62 -3.58 0.94
CA ASN A 32 -7.44 -4.06 0.23
C ASN A 32 -6.64 -2.89 -0.38
N ALA A 33 -5.38 -2.73 0.03
CA ALA A 33 -4.49 -1.66 -0.42
C ALA A 33 -4.20 -1.72 -1.94
N CYS A 34 -4.37 -2.88 -2.55
CA CYS A 34 -4.04 -3.16 -3.95
C CYS A 34 -5.17 -2.88 -4.95
N THR A 35 -6.31 -2.36 -4.49
CA THR A 35 -7.33 -1.82 -5.40
C THR A 35 -6.86 -0.52 -6.04
N ALA A 36 -7.35 -0.20 -7.24
CA ALA A 36 -6.95 1.02 -7.95
C ALA A 36 -7.22 2.30 -7.13
N SER A 37 -8.36 2.37 -6.45
CA SER A 37 -8.73 3.51 -5.59
C SER A 37 -7.77 3.67 -4.40
N ASN A 38 -7.49 2.58 -3.69
CA ASN A 38 -6.63 2.65 -2.50
C ASN A 38 -5.17 2.91 -2.86
N LYS A 39 -4.69 2.36 -3.98
CA LYS A 39 -3.38 2.71 -4.53
C LYS A 39 -3.28 4.20 -4.85
N ALA A 40 -4.28 4.77 -5.51
CA ALA A 40 -4.29 6.19 -5.84
C ALA A 40 -4.26 7.08 -4.58
N ALA A 41 -5.04 6.71 -3.56
CA ALA A 41 -5.05 7.41 -2.28
C ALA A 41 -3.69 7.36 -1.57
N LEU A 42 -3.05 6.19 -1.49
CA LEU A 42 -1.70 6.04 -0.92
C LEU A 42 -0.65 6.81 -1.72
N ARG A 43 -0.70 6.74 -3.05
CA ARG A 43 0.23 7.48 -3.92
C ARG A 43 0.13 8.99 -3.71
N ALA A 44 -1.09 9.52 -3.53
CA ALA A 44 -1.31 10.94 -3.30
C ALA A 44 -0.61 11.45 -2.03
N GLN A 45 -0.54 10.62 -0.98
CA GLN A 45 0.16 10.96 0.27
C GLN A 45 1.67 11.14 0.07
N LEU A 46 2.26 10.38 -0.87
CA LEU A 46 3.70 10.42 -1.18
C LEU A 46 4.08 11.48 -2.22
N SER A 47 3.11 12.25 -2.73
CA SER A 47 3.32 13.19 -3.84
C SER A 47 4.34 14.30 -3.55
N LYS A 48 4.56 14.64 -2.27
CA LYS A 48 5.51 15.66 -1.83
C LYS A 48 6.84 15.08 -1.33
N SER A 49 6.96 13.77 -1.25
CA SER A 49 8.17 13.12 -0.79
C SER A 49 9.29 13.29 -1.82
N PRO A 50 10.56 13.42 -1.38
CA PRO A 50 11.71 13.35 -2.30
C PRO A 50 11.62 12.10 -3.18
N ALA A 51 11.96 12.20 -4.47
CA ALA A 51 11.86 11.08 -5.40
C ALA A 51 10.50 10.33 -5.31
N ALA A 52 9.39 11.07 -5.34
CA ALA A 52 8.02 10.57 -5.11
C ALA A 52 7.67 9.28 -5.91
N ASP A 53 8.06 9.22 -7.19
CA ASP A 53 7.82 8.03 -8.02
C ASP A 53 8.62 6.80 -7.57
N GLU A 54 9.84 7.00 -7.05
CA GLU A 54 10.66 5.91 -6.50
C GLU A 54 10.03 5.34 -5.24
N VAL A 55 9.64 6.20 -4.29
CA VAL A 55 9.04 5.73 -3.03
C VAL A 55 7.66 5.14 -3.27
N TRP A 56 6.87 5.69 -4.19
CA TRP A 56 5.62 5.08 -4.59
C TRP A 56 5.84 3.67 -5.17
N ARG A 57 6.79 3.51 -6.09
CA ARG A 57 7.11 2.20 -6.67
C ARG A 57 7.54 1.19 -5.60
N LEU A 58 8.34 1.62 -4.63
CA LEU A 58 8.78 0.77 -3.52
C LEU A 58 7.60 0.37 -2.61
N THR A 59 6.76 1.33 -2.23
CA THR A 59 5.54 1.10 -1.43
C THR A 59 4.56 0.18 -2.14
N GLU A 60 4.26 0.43 -3.42
CA GLU A 60 3.37 -0.41 -4.22
C GLU A 60 3.92 -1.85 -4.32
N LEU A 61 5.23 -2.00 -4.50
CA LEU A 61 5.85 -3.31 -4.54
C LEU A 61 5.74 -4.05 -3.20
N LEU A 62 6.00 -3.37 -2.08
CA LEU A 62 5.88 -3.96 -0.75
C LEU A 62 4.46 -4.41 -0.43
N LEU A 63 3.44 -3.69 -0.89
CA LEU A 63 2.04 -4.04 -0.63
C LEU A 63 1.49 -5.08 -1.60
N CYS A 64 1.80 -4.92 -2.89
CA CYS A 64 1.06 -5.56 -3.98
C CYS A 64 1.92 -6.37 -4.94
N GLY A 65 3.25 -6.29 -4.81
CA GLY A 65 4.17 -6.98 -5.71
C GLY A 65 4.11 -8.49 -5.55
N ALA A 66 3.94 -9.20 -6.67
CA ALA A 66 4.07 -10.66 -6.70
C ALA A 66 5.49 -11.11 -6.31
N ARG A 67 5.60 -12.29 -5.68
CA ARG A 67 6.89 -12.91 -5.33
C ARG A 67 7.58 -13.43 -6.59
N THR A 68 8.45 -12.62 -7.17
CA THR A 68 9.22 -12.95 -8.38
C THR A 68 10.68 -12.59 -8.20
N PRO A 69 11.62 -13.27 -8.88
CA PRO A 69 13.05 -12.94 -8.79
C PRO A 69 13.36 -11.48 -9.13
N ALA A 70 12.64 -10.90 -10.10
CA ALA A 70 12.81 -9.50 -10.47
C ALA A 70 12.40 -8.53 -9.36
N ASN A 71 11.30 -8.82 -8.66
CA ASN A 71 10.84 -8.02 -7.54
C ASN A 71 11.74 -8.17 -6.31
N SER A 72 12.21 -9.38 -6.00
CA SER A 72 13.18 -9.62 -4.93
C SER A 72 14.51 -8.90 -5.22
N ALA A 73 14.98 -8.91 -6.47
CA ALA A 73 16.18 -8.17 -6.87
C ALA A 73 15.99 -6.64 -6.75
N TYR A 74 14.81 -6.14 -7.11
CA TYR A 74 14.48 -4.73 -6.92
C TYR A 74 14.51 -4.36 -5.44
N LEU A 75 13.81 -5.10 -4.56
CA LEU A 75 13.84 -4.89 -3.11
C LEU A 75 15.27 -4.91 -2.57
N ARG A 76 16.08 -5.91 -2.95
CA ARG A 76 17.48 -6.02 -2.54
C ARG A 76 18.27 -4.75 -2.84
N SER A 77 18.02 -4.11 -3.99
CA SER A 77 18.70 -2.88 -4.40
C SER A 77 18.34 -1.65 -3.54
N HIS A 78 17.20 -1.71 -2.84
CA HIS A 78 16.73 -0.69 -1.89
C HIS A 78 17.02 -1.09 -0.43
N MET A 79 17.80 -2.14 -0.19
CA MET A 79 18.15 -2.58 1.16
C MET A 79 19.65 -2.41 1.44
N PRO A 80 20.02 -1.88 2.61
CA PRO A 80 21.40 -1.96 3.10
C PRO A 80 21.80 -3.41 3.39
N ALA A 81 23.06 -3.64 3.76
CA ALA A 81 23.53 -4.99 4.12
C ALA A 81 22.91 -5.53 5.42
N LYS A 82 22.46 -4.63 6.30
CA LYS A 82 21.81 -4.93 7.57
C LYS A 82 20.68 -3.94 7.83
N ILE A 83 19.59 -4.42 8.43
CA ILE A 83 18.42 -3.60 8.82
C ILE A 83 18.05 -3.88 10.28
N THR A 84 17.26 -2.99 10.86
CA THR A 84 16.62 -3.21 12.14
C THR A 84 15.35 -4.06 11.96
N VAL A 85 15.12 -5.00 12.86
CA VAL A 85 13.87 -5.79 12.95
C VAL A 85 13.33 -5.62 14.35
N SER A 86 12.04 -5.31 14.46
CA SER A 86 11.33 -5.24 15.73
C SER A 86 10.16 -6.22 15.71
N ASN A 87 10.08 -7.12 16.68
CA ASN A 87 8.98 -8.07 16.81
C ASN A 87 8.28 -7.84 18.15
N SER A 88 6.96 -7.81 18.13
CA SER A 88 6.12 -7.63 19.31
C SER A 88 5.11 -8.77 19.38
N ASP A 89 5.15 -9.53 20.46
CA ASP A 89 4.22 -10.63 20.74
C ASP A 89 3.48 -10.35 22.06
N THR A 90 2.19 -10.68 22.12
CA THR A 90 1.37 -10.45 23.31
C THR A 90 1.97 -11.16 24.54
N GLY A 91 2.28 -10.39 25.58
CA GLY A 91 2.84 -10.89 26.84
C GLY A 91 4.36 -11.04 26.87
N SER A 92 5.08 -10.60 25.82
CA SER A 92 6.54 -10.54 25.77
C SER A 92 7.05 -9.10 25.66
N GLU A 93 8.31 -8.86 26.02
CA GLU A 93 8.97 -7.58 25.73
C GLU A 93 9.27 -7.46 24.22
N ASP A 94 9.11 -6.25 23.68
CA ASP A 94 9.45 -5.94 22.29
C ASP A 94 10.91 -6.30 22.01
N GLN A 95 11.14 -7.17 21.03
CA GLN A 95 12.49 -7.57 20.64
C GLN A 95 12.95 -6.75 19.44
N THR A 96 13.98 -5.95 19.63
CA THR A 96 14.65 -5.24 18.54
C THR A 96 16.04 -5.80 18.29
N SER A 97 16.33 -6.14 17.03
CA SER A 97 17.61 -6.69 16.61
C SER A 97 18.09 -6.09 15.28
N THR A 98 19.37 -6.27 14.97
CA THR A 98 19.93 -5.93 13.65
C THR A 98 20.27 -7.21 12.91
N VAL A 99 19.64 -7.44 11.77
CA VAL A 99 19.83 -8.66 10.96
C VAL A 99 20.52 -8.37 9.64
N LYS A 100 21.18 -9.37 9.07
CA LYS A 100 21.72 -9.29 7.71
C LYS A 100 20.58 -9.43 6.71
N VAL A 101 20.64 -8.65 5.64
CA VAL A 101 19.71 -8.81 4.52
C VAL A 101 20.16 -9.97 3.64
N ASP A 102 19.37 -11.04 3.65
CA ASP A 102 19.52 -12.22 2.80
C ASP A 102 18.27 -12.47 1.95
N ALA A 103 18.32 -13.52 1.12
CA ALA A 103 17.21 -13.85 0.22
C ALA A 103 15.94 -14.24 0.98
N GLN A 104 16.09 -14.97 2.10
CA GLN A 104 14.95 -15.41 2.91
C GLN A 104 14.21 -14.20 3.48
N LEU A 105 14.93 -13.23 4.04
CA LEU A 105 14.33 -11.99 4.53
C LEU A 105 13.60 -11.25 3.43
N ILE A 106 14.18 -11.10 2.24
CA ILE A 106 13.56 -10.37 1.13
C ILE A 106 12.24 -11.01 0.70
N ASP A 107 12.21 -12.34 0.63
CA ASP A 107 11.03 -13.07 0.19
C ASP A 107 9.84 -12.94 1.16
N THR A 108 10.07 -12.60 2.43
CA THR A 108 8.99 -12.32 3.41
C THR A 108 8.45 -10.89 3.33
N LEU A 109 9.16 -9.95 2.68
CA LEU A 109 8.75 -8.54 2.69
C LEU A 109 7.60 -8.21 1.73
N LEU A 110 7.37 -9.04 0.71
CA LEU A 110 6.33 -8.80 -0.28
C LEU A 110 4.96 -9.23 0.23
N GLY A 111 4.05 -8.26 0.37
CA GLY A 111 2.65 -8.47 0.74
C GLY A 111 1.83 -9.24 -0.31
N ALA A 112 2.33 -9.35 -1.55
CA ALA A 112 1.77 -10.21 -2.60
C ALA A 112 0.27 -10.01 -2.88
N GLY A 113 -0.27 -8.81 -2.64
CA GLY A 113 -1.69 -8.49 -2.86
C GLY A 113 -2.57 -8.71 -1.63
N GLU A 114 -2.00 -9.20 -0.52
CA GLU A 114 -2.73 -9.48 0.73
C GLU A 114 -2.72 -8.33 1.72
N ALA A 115 -2.07 -7.21 1.40
CA ALA A 115 -2.07 -6.04 2.26
C ALA A 115 -3.49 -5.44 2.39
N ARG A 116 -3.99 -5.41 3.63
CA ARG A 116 -5.24 -4.75 4.02
C ARG A 116 -4.95 -3.57 4.94
N ASP A 117 -5.82 -2.56 4.89
CA ASP A 117 -5.79 -1.39 5.76
C ASP A 117 -4.39 -0.77 5.88
N ALA A 118 -3.82 -0.46 4.71
CA ALA A 118 -2.48 0.07 4.63
C ALA A 118 -2.45 1.57 4.95
N GLU A 119 -1.51 1.97 5.79
CA GLU A 119 -1.31 3.34 6.23
C GLU A 119 0.13 3.79 5.99
N LEU A 120 0.30 5.09 5.73
CA LEU A 120 1.60 5.74 5.60
C LEU A 120 1.67 6.88 6.62
N ARG A 121 2.77 6.93 7.37
CA ARG A 121 3.12 8.08 8.21
C ARG A 121 4.42 8.69 7.72
N ASP A 122 4.41 9.99 7.46
CA ASP A 122 5.59 10.78 7.12
C ASP A 122 6.23 11.30 8.41
N GLU A 123 7.47 10.88 8.65
CA GLU A 123 8.30 11.24 9.79
C GLU A 123 9.57 12.00 9.31
N GLY A 124 9.39 12.86 8.30
CA GLY A 124 10.40 13.75 7.76
C GLY A 124 11.31 13.08 6.74
N ASN A 125 12.33 12.35 7.21
CA ASN A 125 13.20 11.56 6.33
C ASN A 125 12.74 10.10 6.18
N ASP A 126 11.77 9.72 6.99
CA ASP A 126 11.24 8.37 7.05
C ASP A 126 9.77 8.34 6.63
N ILE A 127 9.40 7.29 5.92
CA ILE A 127 8.01 6.91 5.69
C ILE A 127 7.81 5.57 6.38
N VAL A 128 6.87 5.53 7.32
CA VAL A 128 6.47 4.32 8.01
C VAL A 128 5.22 3.78 7.32
N LEU A 129 5.38 2.66 6.64
CA LEU A 129 4.30 1.88 6.05
C LEU A 129 3.83 0.83 7.04
N GLN A 130 2.54 0.76 7.33
CA GLN A 130 1.93 -0.32 8.12
C GLN A 130 0.76 -0.92 7.34
N TYR A 131 0.53 -2.22 7.51
CA TYR A 131 -0.59 -2.93 6.89
C TYR A 131 -0.86 -4.26 7.59
N TRP A 132 -2.05 -4.79 7.39
CA TRP A 132 -2.47 -6.11 7.86
C TRP A 132 -2.31 -7.13 6.74
N PRO A 133 -1.33 -8.06 6.79
CA PRO A 133 -1.27 -9.18 5.85
C PRO A 133 -2.37 -10.23 6.08
N ASN A 134 -2.93 -10.29 7.29
CA ASN A 134 -4.01 -11.17 7.71
C ASN A 134 -4.76 -10.54 8.91
N GLU A 135 -5.65 -11.29 9.54
CA GLU A 135 -6.46 -10.79 10.66
C GLU A 135 -5.71 -10.65 12.00
N ALA A 136 -4.57 -11.34 12.16
CA ALA A 136 -3.86 -11.50 13.43
C ALA A 136 -2.53 -10.72 13.51
N CYS A 137 -1.99 -10.28 12.38
CA CYS A 137 -0.68 -9.63 12.31
C CYS A 137 -0.75 -8.25 11.69
N VAL A 138 0.07 -7.34 12.20
CA VAL A 138 0.41 -6.04 11.60
C VAL A 138 1.87 -6.07 11.18
N ASN A 139 2.11 -5.79 9.90
CA ASN A 139 3.45 -5.64 9.35
C ASN A 139 3.77 -4.17 9.14
N GLY A 140 5.01 -3.80 9.44
CA GLY A 140 5.56 -2.46 9.30
C GLY A 140 6.85 -2.46 8.49
N ARG A 141 7.04 -1.44 7.66
CA ARG A 141 8.24 -1.20 6.85
C ARG A 141 8.62 0.27 6.98
N THR A 142 9.84 0.55 7.40
CA THR A 142 10.36 1.92 7.47
C THR A 142 11.26 2.19 6.27
N LEU A 143 10.82 3.13 5.43
CA LEU A 143 11.56 3.62 4.27
C LEU A 143 12.28 4.90 4.66
N ARG A 144 13.59 4.98 4.50
CA ARG A 144 14.39 6.17 4.79
C ARG A 144 15.00 6.75 3.52
N TYR A 145 14.85 8.04 3.32
CA TYR A 145 15.52 8.76 2.25
C TYR A 145 16.95 9.12 2.68
N THR A 146 17.94 8.55 2.01
CA THR A 146 19.34 8.84 2.33
C THR A 146 20.22 8.71 1.10
N LYS A 147 21.15 9.66 0.93
CA LYS A 147 22.06 9.71 -0.23
C LYS A 147 21.32 9.65 -1.58
N GLY A 148 20.18 10.34 -1.68
CA GLY A 148 19.41 10.45 -2.93
C GLY A 148 18.60 9.21 -3.30
N LYS A 149 18.38 8.27 -2.38
CA LYS A 149 17.65 7.02 -2.63
C LYS A 149 16.80 6.63 -1.44
N TRP A 150 15.63 6.05 -1.68
CA TRP A 150 14.82 5.41 -0.64
C TRP A 150 15.34 4.02 -0.31
N ARG A 151 15.44 3.72 0.99
CA ARG A 151 15.88 2.41 1.47
C ARG A 151 14.96 1.86 2.54
N ILE A 152 14.74 0.55 2.53
CA ILE A 152 14.11 -0.15 3.66
C ILE A 152 15.18 -0.30 4.74
N VAL A 153 15.01 0.38 5.86
CA VAL A 153 16.00 0.42 6.95
C VAL A 153 15.54 -0.30 8.21
N ALA A 154 14.23 -0.46 8.37
CA ALA A 154 13.65 -1.25 9.45
C ALA A 154 12.40 -1.98 8.97
N ILE A 155 12.13 -3.10 9.62
CA ILE A 155 10.86 -3.82 9.53
C ILE A 155 10.34 -4.08 10.94
N SER A 156 9.03 -4.15 11.08
CA SER A 156 8.41 -4.57 12.32
C SER A 156 7.27 -5.53 12.04
N ASP A 157 7.08 -6.54 12.85
CA ASP A 157 5.91 -7.40 12.77
C ASP A 157 5.33 -7.56 14.20
N ALA A 158 4.02 -7.45 14.34
CA ALA A 158 3.31 -7.61 15.61
C ALA A 158 2.12 -8.55 15.40
N CYS A 159 2.06 -9.67 16.12
CA CYS A 159 1.02 -10.67 15.97
C CYS A 159 0.41 -11.05 17.33
N ASP A 160 -0.88 -11.38 17.33
CA ASP A 160 -1.61 -11.93 18.48
C ASP A 160 -1.52 -13.46 18.59
#